data_AF-A0A0B1SPF9-F1
#
_entry.id   AF-A0A0B1SPF9-F1
#
_cell.length_a   1.000
_cell.length_b   1.000
_cell.length_c   1.000
_cell.angle_alpha   90.00
_cell.angle_beta   90.00
_cell.angle_gamma   90.00
#
_symmetry.space_group_name_H-M   'P 1'
#
loop_
_entity.id
_entity.type
_entity.pdbx_description
1 polymer ?
#
loop_
_entity_poly.entity_id
_entity_poly.type
_entity_poly.pdbx_seq_one_letter_code
_entity_poly.pdbx_strand_id
1 'polypeptide(L)'
;MLSRVVPSVARAALVRNSVRLLTAQAGDEFSLKEFSEKYLGYRKAAFTEKLDIIDPDHAPALPIYRVTDAQGNIIDHSQDPNFDKVGVQET
;
A
#
# COMPACT_ATOMS: atom_id res chain seq x y z
N MET A 1 -29.60 2.55 50.18
CA MET A 1 -29.14 1.24 49.67
C MET A 1 -29.93 0.88 48.44
N LEU A 2 -29.29 0.76 47.26
CA LEU A 2 -29.76 -0.03 46.11
C LEU A 2 -28.60 -0.10 45.10
N SER A 3 -27.84 -1.18 45.20
CA SER A 3 -26.75 -1.55 44.28
C SER A 3 -27.34 -1.97 42.94
N ARG A 4 -26.95 -1.30 41.85
CA ARG A 4 -27.18 -1.77 40.48
C ARG A 4 -25.90 -2.44 39.98
N VAL A 5 -25.86 -3.77 40.08
CA VAL A 5 -24.83 -4.59 39.43
C VAL A 5 -25.16 -4.66 37.95
N VAL A 6 -24.28 -4.13 37.11
CA VAL A 6 -24.33 -4.29 35.64
C VAL A 6 -23.55 -5.57 35.29
N PRO A 7 -24.11 -6.50 34.50
CA PRO A 7 -23.39 -7.71 34.13
C PRO A 7 -22.27 -7.37 33.15
N SER A 8 -21.03 -7.55 33.58
CA SER A 8 -19.82 -7.55 32.75
C SER A 8 -19.78 -8.82 31.89
N VAL A 9 -20.51 -8.85 30.78
CA VAL A 9 -20.41 -9.93 29.77
C VAL A 9 -20.34 -9.33 28.37
N ALA A 10 -19.24 -8.64 28.05
CA ALA A 10 -19.00 -8.15 26.69
C ALA A 10 -17.52 -8.12 26.28
N ARG A 11 -16.64 -8.91 26.94
CA ARG A 11 -15.20 -8.96 26.58
C ARG A 11 -14.73 -10.24 25.88
N ALA A 12 -15.45 -11.35 25.99
CA ALA A 12 -14.98 -12.63 25.42
C ALA A 12 -15.20 -12.78 23.91
N ALA A 13 -16.20 -12.11 23.33
CA ALA A 13 -16.56 -12.28 21.91
C ALA A 13 -15.61 -11.54 20.95
N LEU A 14 -15.11 -10.36 21.36
CA LEU A 14 -14.22 -9.54 20.52
C LEU A 14 -12.83 -10.19 20.34
N VAL A 15 -12.27 -10.80 21.39
CA VAL A 15 -10.92 -11.39 21.34
C VAL A 15 -10.82 -12.58 20.38
N ARG A 16 -11.86 -13.42 20.31
CA ARG A 16 -11.85 -14.62 19.43
C ARG A 16 -11.87 -14.26 17.94
N ASN A 17 -12.50 -13.16 17.57
CA ASN A 17 -12.57 -12.74 16.17
C ASN A 17 -11.26 -12.11 15.69
N SER A 18 -10.61 -11.31 16.55
CA SER A 18 -9.31 -10.69 16.25
C SER A 18 -8.19 -11.71 16.08
N VAL A 19 -8.13 -12.74 16.94
CA VAL A 19 -7.11 -13.79 16.85
C VAL A 19 -7.27 -14.59 15.56
N ARG A 20 -8.51 -14.92 15.15
CA ARG A 20 -8.76 -15.62 13.88
C ARG A 20 -8.33 -14.81 12.66
N LEU A 21 -8.62 -13.52 12.64
CA LEU A 21 -8.21 -12.63 11.56
C LEU A 21 -6.67 -12.54 11.45
N LEU A 22 -5.98 -12.38 12.57
CA LEU A 22 -4.51 -12.32 12.61
C LEU A 22 -3.86 -13.63 12.18
N THR A 23 -4.40 -14.78 12.60
CA THR A 23 -3.89 -16.09 12.16
C THR A 23 -4.17 -16.37 10.69
N ALA A 24 -5.30 -15.89 10.16
CA ALA A 24 -5.62 -16.02 8.74
C ALA A 24 -4.66 -15.19 7.88
N GLN A 25 -4.37 -13.94 8.28
CA GLN A 25 -3.41 -13.09 7.56
C GLN A 25 -1.99 -13.67 7.53
N ALA A 26 -1.52 -14.25 8.65
CA ALA A 26 -0.19 -14.86 8.71
C ALA A 26 -0.08 -16.16 7.88
N GLY A 27 -1.14 -16.97 7.83
CA GLY A 27 -1.19 -18.16 6.98
C GLY A 27 -1.27 -17.82 5.49
N ASP A 28 -1.94 -16.71 5.17
CA ASP A 28 -2.10 -16.20 3.81
C ASP A 28 -0.77 -15.68 3.25
N GLU A 29 -0.02 -14.91 4.05
CA GLU A 29 1.29 -14.38 3.66
C GLU A 29 2.31 -15.50 3.36
N PHE A 30 2.34 -16.55 4.18
CA PHE A 30 3.21 -17.71 3.94
C PHE A 30 2.85 -18.42 2.63
N SER A 31 1.56 -18.66 2.41
CA SER A 31 1.07 -19.33 1.21
C SER A 31 1.36 -18.50 -0.04
N LEU A 32 1.11 -17.18 0.04
CA LEU A 32 1.35 -16.24 -1.04
C LEU A 32 2.82 -16.24 -1.48
N LYS A 33 3.76 -16.30 -0.53
CA LYS A 33 5.19 -16.42 -0.83
C LYS A 33 5.48 -17.69 -1.61
N GLU A 34 5.00 -18.84 -1.14
CA GLU A 34 5.19 -20.12 -1.84
C GLU A 34 4.60 -20.09 -3.26
N PHE A 35 3.39 -19.57 -3.43
CA PHE A 35 2.75 -19.45 -4.74
C PHE A 35 3.51 -18.52 -5.69
N SER A 36 4.00 -17.39 -5.17
CA SER A 36 4.80 -16.43 -5.93
C SER A 36 6.09 -17.05 -6.46
N GLU A 37 6.83 -17.74 -5.60
CA GLU A 37 8.11 -18.37 -5.95
C GLU A 37 7.91 -19.54 -6.94
N LYS A 38 6.92 -20.41 -6.67
CA LYS A 38 6.75 -21.65 -7.41
C LYS A 38 6.05 -21.49 -8.76
N TYR A 39 5.08 -20.57 -8.86
CA TYR A 39 4.21 -20.50 -10.04
C TYR A 39 4.21 -19.14 -10.74
N LEU A 40 4.60 -18.06 -10.06
CA LEU A 40 4.53 -16.71 -10.62
C LEU A 40 5.90 -16.08 -10.90
N GLY A 41 6.99 -16.86 -10.77
CA GLY A 41 8.35 -16.39 -11.04
C GLY A 41 8.75 -15.21 -10.17
N TYR A 42 8.50 -15.31 -8.86
CA TYR A 42 8.79 -14.27 -7.86
C TYR A 42 8.01 -12.96 -8.05
N ARG A 43 6.96 -12.96 -8.87
CA ARG A 43 6.09 -11.78 -9.01
C ARG A 43 5.25 -11.61 -7.76
N LYS A 44 5.21 -10.37 -7.25
CA LYS A 44 4.31 -9.98 -6.17
C LYS A 44 2.86 -10.21 -6.60
N ALA A 45 2.10 -10.91 -5.77
CA ALA A 45 0.69 -11.21 -5.97
C ALA A 45 -0.09 -10.93 -4.68
N ALA A 46 -1.40 -10.97 -4.73
CA ALA A 46 -2.28 -10.96 -3.57
C ALA A 46 -3.46 -11.89 -3.85
N PHE A 47 -4.01 -12.54 -2.82
CA PHE A 47 -5.26 -13.27 -2.99
C PHE A 47 -6.41 -12.28 -3.20
N THR A 48 -7.33 -12.65 -4.09
CA THR A 48 -8.55 -11.92 -4.36
C THR A 48 -9.74 -12.86 -4.21
N GLU A 49 -10.83 -12.37 -3.62
CA GLU A 49 -12.08 -13.13 -3.45
C GLU A 49 -12.93 -13.14 -4.74
N LYS A 50 -12.58 -12.31 -5.72
CA LYS A 50 -13.33 -12.13 -6.96
C LYS A 50 -12.38 -12.15 -8.15
N LEU A 51 -12.86 -12.69 -9.27
CA LEU A 51 -12.17 -12.59 -10.55
C LEU A 51 -12.31 -11.15 -11.05
N ASP A 52 -11.18 -10.46 -11.17
CA ASP A 52 -11.08 -9.12 -11.72
C ASP A 52 -10.02 -9.11 -12.82
N ILE A 53 -10.36 -8.56 -13.99
CA ILE A 53 -9.46 -8.50 -15.13
C ILE A 53 -8.99 -7.05 -15.25
N ILE A 54 -7.69 -6.85 -15.05
CA ILE A 54 -7.08 -5.53 -15.16
C ILE A 54 -6.98 -5.17 -16.63
N ASP A 55 -7.72 -4.16 -17.04
CA ASP A 55 -7.57 -3.53 -18.34
C ASP A 55 -6.37 -2.56 -18.31
N PRO A 56 -5.34 -2.78 -19.14
CA PRO A 56 -4.14 -1.93 -19.15
C PRO A 56 -4.45 -0.46 -19.48
N ASP A 57 -5.50 -0.17 -20.25
CA ASP A 57 -5.86 1.21 -20.63
C ASP A 57 -6.52 1.97 -19.47
N HIS A 58 -7.06 1.24 -18.50
CA HIS A 58 -7.69 1.78 -17.29
C HIS A 58 -6.82 1.60 -16.04
N ALA A 59 -5.69 0.91 -16.14
CA ALA A 59 -4.75 0.74 -15.06
C ALA A 59 -4.04 2.08 -14.75
N PRO A 60 -3.81 2.41 -13.47
CA PRO A 60 -3.05 3.61 -13.11
C PRO A 60 -1.66 3.61 -13.76
N ALA A 61 -1.34 4.70 -14.47
CA ALA A 61 -0.04 4.87 -15.08
C ALA A 61 1.06 5.10 -14.03
N LEU A 62 2.29 4.71 -14.38
CA LEU A 62 3.46 5.08 -13.60
C LEU A 62 3.64 6.61 -13.63
N PRO A 63 3.88 7.26 -12.48
CA PRO A 63 4.04 8.70 -12.44
C PRO A 63 5.33 9.12 -13.16
N ILE A 64 5.27 10.24 -13.89
CA ILE A 64 6.44 10.86 -14.51
C ILE A 64 6.99 11.89 -13.52
N TYR A 65 8.23 11.69 -13.08
CA TYR A 65 8.93 12.66 -12.23
C TYR A 65 9.20 13.95 -13.00
N ARG A 66 8.86 15.10 -12.42
CA ARG A 66 9.01 16.41 -13.03
C ARG A 66 9.36 17.45 -11.96
N VAL A 67 10.40 18.25 -12.22
CA VAL A 67 10.85 19.33 -11.32
C VAL A 67 10.27 20.68 -11.72
N THR A 68 10.21 20.96 -13.02
CA THR A 68 9.75 22.23 -13.58
C THR A 68 8.44 22.09 -14.33
N ASP A 69 7.60 23.12 -14.35
CA ASP A 69 6.43 23.16 -15.20
C ASP A 69 6.73 23.44 -16.68
N ALA A 70 5.69 23.42 -17.51
CA ALA A 70 5.82 23.68 -18.94
C ALA A 70 6.30 25.10 -19.24
N GLN A 71 6.20 26.00 -18.27
CA GLN A 71 6.67 27.39 -18.30
C GLN A 71 8.07 27.54 -17.70
N GLY A 72 8.66 26.46 -17.17
CA GLY A 72 9.99 26.45 -16.56
C GLY A 72 10.01 26.81 -15.07
N ASN A 73 8.86 26.99 -14.41
CA ASN A 73 8.82 27.27 -12.97
C ASN A 73 9.02 26.00 -12.16
N ILE A 74 9.79 26.08 -11.06
CA ILE A 74 9.96 24.98 -10.12
C ILE A 74 8.62 24.66 -9.44
N ILE A 75 8.23 23.38 -9.46
CA ILE A 75 6.97 22.89 -8.88
C ILE A 75 7.12 22.69 -7.36
N ASP A 76 8.26 22.14 -6.94
CA ASP A 76 8.58 21.86 -5.55
C ASP A 76 10.03 22.30 -5.27
N HIS A 77 10.19 23.35 -4.45
CA HIS A 77 11.50 23.89 -4.09
C HIS A 77 12.35 22.94 -3.25
N SER A 78 11.76 21.94 -2.58
CA SER A 78 12.53 20.91 -1.87
C SER A 78 13.26 19.97 -2.84
N GLN A 79 12.81 19.91 -4.09
CA GLN A 79 13.38 19.10 -5.15
C GLN A 79 14.25 19.92 -6.12
N ASP A 80 14.47 21.21 -5.83
CA ASP A 80 15.32 22.08 -6.65
C ASP A 80 16.80 21.69 -6.45
N PRO A 81 17.50 21.22 -7.50
CA PRO A 81 18.91 20.87 -7.41
C PRO A 81 19.82 22.10 -7.20
N ASN A 82 19.29 23.33 -7.32
CA ASN A 82 20.01 24.58 -7.11
C ASN A 82 21.34 24.63 -7.89
N PHE A 83 21.29 24.30 -9.19
CA PHE A 83 22.49 24.37 -10.04
C PHE A 83 23.04 25.80 -10.09
N ASP A 84 24.35 25.93 -9.87
CA ASP A 84 25.05 27.20 -10.07
C ASP A 84 25.00 27.62 -11.54
N LYS A 85 25.06 28.93 -11.82
CA LYS A 85 24.98 29.51 -13.18
C LYS A 85 26.01 28.98 -14.19
N VAL A 86 27.03 28.28 -13.73
CA VAL A 86 28.07 27.65 -14.56
C VAL A 86 27.63 26.29 -15.11
N GLY A 87 26.70 25.60 -14.45
CA GLY A 87 26.19 24.28 -14.85
C GLY A 87 24.91 24.29 -15.69
N VAL A 88 24.28 25.45 -15.90
CA VAL A 88 23.02 25.60 -16.67
C VAL A 88 23.27 26.16 -18.08
N GLN A 89 24.53 26.31 -18.48
CA GLN A 89 24.90 26.61 -19.87
C GLN A 89 25.42 25.34 -20.52
N GLU A 90 24.62 24.72 -21.37
CA GLU A 90 25.12 23.77 -22.36
C GLU A 90 24.73 24.21 -23.78
N THR A 91 25.52 23.66 -24.70
CA THR A 91 25.75 23.90 -26.13
C THR A 91 24.52 24.14 -27.00
#